data_AF-A0ABD1D4P3-F1
#
_entry.id   AF-A0ABD1D4P3-F1
#
_cell.length_a   1.000
_cell.length_b   1.000
_cell.length_c   1.000
_cell.angle_alpha   90.00
_cell.angle_beta   90.00
_cell.angle_gamma   90.00
#
_symmetry.space_group_name_H-M   'P 1'
#
loop_
_entity.id
_entity.type
_entity.pdbx_description
1 polymer ?
#
loop_
_entity_poly.entity_id
_entity_poly.type
_entity_poly.pdbx_seq_one_letter_code
_entity_poly.pdbx_strand_id
1 'polypeptide(L)'
;MLSHKIYKLLCYLAAIANIALVLEIIVNVALPARSRVATDLLISPCMANIVLAVLLIMGVAKRMPSFIRVFLIFMYVQIVFLLLVAVYTYRLVVHGRHELRMAAHGACMLIALFGLEAMIASGGLKAVLSEYTPLQEGTVMFQPLV
;
A
#
# COMPACT_ATOMS: atom_id res chain seq x y z
N MET A 1 1.12 7.97 22.63
CA MET A 1 0.17 8.52 21.63
C MET A 1 0.99 9.21 20.54
N LEU A 2 1.18 8.59 19.37
CA LEU A 2 1.79 9.29 18.23
C LEU A 2 0.84 10.43 17.83
N SER A 3 1.31 11.67 17.86
CA SER A 3 0.49 12.84 17.53
C SER A 3 -0.02 12.72 16.09
N HIS A 4 -1.29 12.99 15.84
CA HIS A 4 -1.97 12.84 14.54
C HIS A 4 -1.20 13.49 13.36
N LYS A 5 -0.45 14.58 13.61
CA LYS A 5 0.44 15.21 12.63
C LYS A 5 1.52 14.25 12.11
N ILE A 6 2.04 13.38 12.97
CA ILE A 6 3.07 12.38 12.66
C ILE A 6 2.48 11.30 11.75
N TYR A 7 1.27 10.81 12.02
CA TYR A 7 0.62 9.82 11.13
C TYR A 7 0.29 10.39 9.76
N LYS A 8 -0.16 11.66 9.68
CA LYS A 8 -0.33 12.36 8.40
C LYS A 8 0.98 12.45 7.64
N LEU A 9 2.05 12.89 8.29
CA LEU A 9 3.37 12.98 7.70
C LEU A 9 3.87 11.62 7.20
N LEU A 10 3.74 10.57 8.02
CA LEU A 10 4.13 9.20 7.65
C LEU A 10 3.35 8.67 6.46
N CYS A 11 2.04 8.95 6.36
CA CYS A 11 1.25 8.54 5.20
C CYS A 11 1.66 9.29 3.92
N TYR A 12 1.99 10.59 4.03
CA TYR A 12 2.53 11.33 2.89
C TYR A 12 3.91 10.81 2.46
N LEU A 13 4.79 10.52 3.42
CA LEU A 13 6.09 9.92 3.14
C LEU A 13 5.95 8.54 2.49
N ALA A 14 5.02 7.71 2.96
CA ALA A 14 4.71 6.41 2.36
C ALA A 14 4.20 6.57 0.91
N ALA A 15 3.30 7.52 0.64
CA ALA A 15 2.82 7.78 -0.71
C ALA A 15 3.95 8.24 -1.66
N ILE A 16 4.83 9.12 -1.18
CA ILE A 16 5.99 9.60 -1.95
C ILE A 16 6.98 8.46 -2.21
N ALA A 17 7.27 7.64 -1.20
CA ALA A 17 8.14 6.48 -1.33
C ALA A 17 7.60 5.48 -2.35
N ASN A 18 6.29 5.21 -2.33
CA ASN A 18 5.64 4.32 -3.29
C ASN A 18 5.74 4.86 -4.73
N ILE A 19 5.51 6.17 -4.94
CA ILE A 19 5.72 6.81 -6.25
C ILE A 19 7.18 6.73 -6.70
N ALA A 20 8.14 6.99 -5.82
CA ALA A 20 9.56 6.92 -6.14
C ALA A 20 9.99 5.50 -6.52
N LEU A 21 9.52 4.50 -5.78
CA LEU A 21 9.79 3.08 -6.04
C LEU A 21 9.19 2.64 -7.39
N VAL A 22 7.97 3.10 -7.72
CA VAL A 22 7.37 2.86 -9.03
C VAL A 22 8.20 3.50 -10.16
N LEU A 23 8.65 4.74 -10.00
CA LEU A 23 9.49 5.40 -10.99
C LEU A 23 10.82 4.67 -11.20
N GLU A 24 11.42 4.18 -10.12
CA GLU A 24 12.65 3.39 -10.18
C GLU A 24 12.44 2.08 -10.96
N ILE A 25 11.33 1.38 -10.73
CA ILE A 25 10.97 0.16 -11.47
C ILE A 25 10.73 0.47 -12.95
N ILE A 26 10.04 1.56 -13.27
CA ILE A 26 9.80 1.95 -14.66
C ILE A 26 11.13 2.23 -15.38
N VAL A 27 12.00 3.03 -14.76
CA VAL A 27 13.26 3.48 -15.38
C VAL A 27 14.26 2.33 -15.51
N ASN A 28 14.46 1.53 -14.47
CA ASN A 28 15.51 0.52 -14.42
C ASN A 28 15.07 -0.87 -14.89
N VAL A 29 13.77 -1.15 -14.96
CA VAL A 29 13.25 -2.48 -15.32
C VAL A 29 12.34 -2.41 -16.54
N ALA A 30 11.34 -1.53 -16.57
CA ALA A 30 10.34 -1.52 -17.65
C ALA A 30 10.85 -0.95 -18.98
N LEU A 31 11.57 0.19 -18.95
CA LEU A 31 12.16 0.81 -20.14
C LEU A 31 13.26 -0.04 -20.80
N PRO A 32 14.21 -0.65 -20.06
CA PRO A 32 15.21 -1.52 -20.67
C PRO A 32 14.68 -2.92 -21.00
N ALA A 33 13.45 -3.28 -20.63
CA ALA A 33 12.86 -4.56 -20.98
C ALA A 33 12.70 -4.66 -22.51
N ARG A 34 13.37 -5.65 -23.09
CA ARG A 34 13.35 -5.91 -24.54
C ARG A 34 12.01 -6.48 -25.03
N SER A 35 11.17 -6.94 -24.10
CA SER A 35 9.87 -7.59 -24.35
C SER A 35 8.73 -6.62 -24.07
N ARG A 36 7.98 -6.21 -25.11
CA ARG A 36 6.78 -5.37 -24.94
C ARG A 36 5.75 -5.98 -24.00
N VAL A 37 5.59 -7.30 -24.03
CA VAL A 37 4.65 -8.02 -23.15
C VAL A 37 5.07 -7.88 -21.69
N ALA A 38 6.37 -7.97 -21.40
CA ALA A 38 6.88 -7.79 -20.04
C ALA A 38 6.72 -6.32 -19.58
N THR A 39 6.92 -5.37 -20.47
CA THR A 39 6.72 -3.94 -20.20
C THR A 39 5.26 -3.64 -19.88
N ASP A 40 4.30 -4.13 -20.67
CA ASP A 40 2.87 -3.92 -20.43
C ASP A 40 2.40 -4.58 -19.11
N LEU A 41 2.93 -5.76 -18.79
CA LEU A 41 2.64 -6.48 -17.54
C LEU A 41 3.15 -5.73 -16.30
N LEU A 42 4.25 -4.97 -16.43
CA LEU A 42 4.86 -4.19 -15.35
C LEU A 42 4.26 -2.79 -15.23
N ILE A 43 3.92 -2.15 -16.34
CA ILE A 43 3.34 -0.80 -16.36
C ILE A 43 1.96 -0.78 -15.69
N SER A 44 1.11 -1.78 -15.96
CA SER A 44 -0.23 -1.86 -15.39
C SER A 44 -0.27 -1.80 -13.85
N PRO A 45 0.46 -2.66 -13.10
CA PRO A 45 0.53 -2.57 -11.64
C PRO A 45 1.25 -1.32 -11.14
N CYS A 46 2.24 -0.80 -11.88
CA CYS A 46 2.91 0.46 -11.56
C CYS A 46 1.94 1.65 -11.61
N MET A 47 1.10 1.73 -12.65
CA MET A 47 0.08 2.78 -12.78
C MET A 47 -0.97 2.67 -11.68
N ALA A 48 -1.39 1.44 -11.32
CA ALA A 48 -2.29 1.22 -10.20
C ALA A 48 -1.69 1.76 -8.87
N ASN A 49 -0.40 1.52 -8.62
CA ASN A 49 0.29 2.05 -7.44
C ASN A 49 0.33 3.57 -7.37
N ILE A 50 0.55 4.25 -8.50
CA ILE A 50 0.49 5.71 -8.56
C ILE A 50 -0.91 6.20 -8.19
N VAL A 51 -1.95 5.61 -8.77
CA VAL A 51 -3.35 5.97 -8.46
C VAL A 51 -3.64 5.76 -6.98
N LEU A 52 -3.15 4.67 -6.39
CA LEU A 52 -3.36 4.36 -4.98
C LEU A 52 -2.59 5.27 -4.04
N ALA A 53 -1.38 5.68 -4.39
CA ALA A 53 -0.64 6.70 -3.65
C ALA A 53 -1.43 8.02 -3.63
N VAL A 54 -2.04 8.41 -4.76
CA VAL A 54 -2.92 9.59 -4.83
C VAL A 54 -4.18 9.41 -3.98
N LEU A 55 -4.79 8.22 -3.98
CA LEU A 55 -5.93 7.90 -3.11
C LEU A 55 -5.56 7.97 -1.63
N LEU A 56 -4.36 7.54 -1.24
CA LEU A 56 -3.87 7.65 0.13
C LEU A 56 -3.69 9.13 0.53
N ILE A 57 -3.06 9.93 -0.33
CA ILE A 57 -2.90 11.38 -0.13
C ILE A 57 -4.28 12.05 0.05
N MET A 58 -5.22 11.77 -0.85
CA MET A 58 -6.58 12.32 -0.77
C MET A 58 -7.35 11.84 0.46
N GLY A 59 -7.23 10.56 0.81
CA GLY A 59 -7.86 9.97 2.00
C GLY A 59 -7.39 10.63 3.29
N VAL A 60 -6.09 10.92 3.39
CA VAL A 60 -5.50 11.61 4.53
C VAL A 60 -5.80 13.11 4.54
N ALA A 61 -5.75 13.77 3.38
CA ALA A 61 -6.03 15.20 3.24
C ALA A 61 -7.50 15.52 3.54
N LYS A 62 -8.44 14.76 2.97
CA LYS A 62 -9.89 14.92 3.15
C LYS A 62 -10.45 14.19 4.38
N ARG A 63 -9.61 13.50 5.16
CA ARG A 63 -10.01 12.68 6.33
C ARG A 63 -11.12 11.68 6.00
N MET A 64 -11.03 11.05 4.84
CA MET A 64 -12.02 10.09 4.36
C MET A 64 -11.51 8.66 4.57
N PRO A 65 -12.01 7.93 5.59
CA PRO A 65 -11.49 6.61 5.95
C PRO A 65 -11.72 5.57 4.84
N SER A 66 -12.74 5.75 4.00
CA SER A 66 -13.05 4.84 2.89
C SER A 66 -11.89 4.73 1.88
N PHE A 67 -11.23 5.84 1.54
CA PHE A 67 -10.08 5.81 0.61
C PHE A 67 -8.87 5.11 1.21
N ILE A 68 -8.61 5.29 2.50
CA ILE A 68 -7.52 4.62 3.21
C ILE A 68 -7.79 3.11 3.31
N ARG A 69 -9.06 2.69 3.48
CA ARG A 69 -9.43 1.26 3.44
C ARG A 69 -9.20 0.64 2.06
N VAL A 70 -9.58 1.32 0.99
CA VAL A 70 -9.35 0.83 -0.39
C VAL A 70 -7.85 0.66 -0.65
N PHE A 71 -7.04 1.64 -0.24
CA PHE A 71 -5.58 1.54 -0.29
C PHE A 71 -5.06 0.31 0.45
N LEU A 72 -5.51 0.08 1.68
CA LEU A 72 -5.10 -1.07 2.49
C LEU A 72 -5.48 -2.40 1.84
N ILE A 73 -6.71 -2.55 1.34
CA ILE A 73 -7.17 -3.78 0.69
C ILE A 73 -6.26 -4.10 -0.50
N PHE A 74 -5.97 -3.10 -1.34
CA PHE A 74 -5.10 -3.31 -2.48
C PHE A 74 -3.67 -3.69 -2.07
N MET A 75 -3.10 -3.00 -1.08
CA MET A 75 -1.77 -3.33 -0.53
C MET A 75 -1.71 -4.77 -0.03
N TYR A 76 -2.76 -5.25 0.65
CA TYR A 76 -2.84 -6.66 1.06
C TYR A 76 -2.85 -7.61 -0.13
N VAL A 77 -3.63 -7.32 -1.19
CA VAL A 77 -3.65 -8.14 -2.41
C VAL A 77 -2.26 -8.16 -3.07
N GLN A 78 -1.56 -7.03 -3.11
CA GLN A 78 -0.19 -6.95 -3.65
C GLN A 78 0.82 -7.75 -2.84
N ILE A 79 0.76 -7.67 -1.51
CA ILE A 79 1.63 -8.47 -0.64
C ILE A 79 1.40 -9.96 -0.86
N VAL A 80 0.14 -10.41 -0.98
CA VAL A 80 -0.19 -11.81 -1.28
C VAL A 80 0.36 -12.21 -2.64
N PHE A 81 0.21 -11.38 -3.66
CA PHE A 81 0.76 -11.64 -4.99
C PHE A 81 2.30 -11.73 -4.97
N LEU A 82 2.98 -10.79 -4.31
CA LEU A 82 4.44 -10.81 -4.14
C LEU A 82 4.91 -12.03 -3.34
N LEU A 83 4.14 -12.46 -2.34
CA LEU A 83 4.44 -13.68 -1.59
C LEU A 83 4.40 -14.92 -2.49
N LEU A 84 3.42 -15.02 -3.39
CA LEU A 84 3.37 -16.11 -4.38
C LEU A 84 4.59 -16.09 -5.30
N VAL A 85 4.98 -14.91 -5.78
CA VAL A 85 6.19 -14.73 -6.62
C VAL A 85 7.46 -15.08 -5.84
N ALA A 86 7.56 -14.67 -4.58
CA ALA A 86 8.69 -14.98 -3.70
C ALA A 86 8.81 -16.50 -3.45
N VAL A 87 7.70 -17.18 -3.17
CA VAL A 87 7.68 -18.64 -2.97
C VAL A 87 8.05 -19.36 -4.26
N TYR A 88 7.51 -18.93 -5.40
CA TYR A 88 7.83 -19.50 -6.71
C TYR A 88 9.31 -19.35 -7.07
N THR A 89 9.86 -18.14 -6.92
CA THR A 89 11.28 -17.87 -7.19
C THR A 89 12.19 -18.61 -6.21
N TYR A 90 11.82 -18.69 -4.92
CA TYR A 90 12.56 -19.47 -3.93
C TYR A 90 12.60 -20.96 -4.28
N ARG A 91 11.47 -21.56 -4.67
CA ARG A 91 11.41 -22.95 -5.15
C ARG A 91 12.37 -23.17 -6.33
N LEU A 92 12.42 -22.26 -7.29
CA LEU A 92 13.32 -22.34 -8.45
C LEU A 92 14.81 -22.23 -8.06
N VAL A 93 15.13 -21.40 -7.07
CA VAL A 93 16.50 -21.28 -6.54
C VAL A 93 16.95 -22.58 -5.88
N VAL A 94 16.08 -23.21 -5.08
CA VAL A 94 16.36 -24.51 -4.45
C VAL A 94 16.57 -25.63 -5.48
N HIS A 95 15.91 -25.55 -6.64
CA HIS A 95 16.12 -26.49 -7.78
C HIS A 95 17.36 -26.18 -8.63
N GLY A 96 18.28 -25.33 -8.14
CA GLY A 96 19.59 -25.09 -8.76
C GLY A 96 19.69 -23.88 -9.68
N ARG A 97 18.62 -23.08 -9.86
CA ARG A 97 18.70 -21.81 -10.59
C ARG A 97 19.15 -20.67 -9.68
N HIS A 98 20.45 -20.66 -9.33
CA HIS A 98 21.04 -19.65 -8.44
C HIS A 98 20.93 -18.21 -8.96
N GLU A 99 20.83 -18.02 -10.28
CA GLU A 99 20.61 -16.69 -10.91
C GLU A 99 19.36 -15.97 -10.41
N LEU A 100 18.34 -16.71 -9.93
CA LEU A 100 17.09 -16.16 -9.42
C LEU A 100 17.16 -15.74 -7.94
N ARG A 101 18.30 -15.95 -7.28
CA ARG A 101 18.48 -15.64 -5.85
C ARG A 101 18.32 -14.14 -5.56
N MET A 102 18.82 -13.29 -6.45
CA MET A 102 18.65 -11.84 -6.34
C MET A 102 17.19 -11.42 -6.46
N ALA A 103 16.43 -12.06 -7.36
CA ALA A 103 14.99 -11.81 -7.52
C ALA A 103 14.20 -12.25 -6.28
N ALA A 104 14.53 -13.40 -5.68
CA ALA A 104 13.90 -13.88 -4.45
C ALA A 104 14.16 -12.93 -3.25
N HIS A 105 15.40 -12.48 -3.07
CA HIS A 105 15.72 -11.49 -2.03
C HIS A 105 15.03 -10.15 -2.28
N GLY A 106 14.98 -9.68 -3.53
CA GLY A 106 14.26 -8.47 -3.92
C GLY A 106 12.76 -8.55 -3.61
N ALA A 107 12.12 -9.69 -3.92
CA ALA A 107 10.72 -9.91 -3.58
C ALA A 107 10.48 -9.85 -2.06
N CYS A 108 11.35 -10.44 -1.24
CA CYS A 108 11.25 -10.35 0.21
C CYS A 108 11.41 -8.91 0.74
N MET A 109 12.33 -8.12 0.18
CA MET A 109 12.49 -6.71 0.56
C MET A 109 11.24 -5.88 0.19
N LEU A 110 10.66 -6.11 -0.99
CA LEU A 110 9.42 -5.45 -1.41
C LEU A 110 8.23 -5.82 -0.52
N ILE A 111 8.12 -7.09 -0.10
CA ILE A 111 7.10 -7.53 0.86
C ILE A 111 7.26 -6.77 2.18
N ALA A 112 8.48 -6.65 2.70
CA ALA A 112 8.75 -5.92 3.94
C ALA A 112 8.38 -4.43 3.81
N LEU A 113 8.73 -3.80 2.70
CA LEU A 113 8.45 -2.39 2.42
C LEU A 113 6.95 -2.12 2.32
N PHE A 114 6.21 -2.91 1.53
CA PHE A 114 4.76 -2.79 1.44
C PHE A 114 4.05 -3.16 2.74
N GLY A 115 4.58 -4.11 3.52
CA GLY A 115 4.10 -4.40 4.86
C GLY A 115 4.22 -3.20 5.79
N LEU A 116 5.34 -2.48 5.74
CA LEU A 116 5.57 -1.27 6.53
C LEU A 116 4.63 -0.13 6.10
N GLU A 117 4.43 0.05 4.79
CA GLU A 117 3.45 1.02 4.27
C GLU A 117 2.02 0.69 4.72
N ALA A 118 1.62 -0.59 4.69
CA ALA A 118 0.32 -1.04 5.18
C ALA A 118 0.16 -0.80 6.70
N MET A 119 1.21 -1.01 7.49
CA MET A 119 1.20 -0.69 8.92
C MET A 119 1.01 0.81 9.17
N ILE A 120 1.72 1.66 8.43
CA ILE A 120 1.59 3.12 8.51
C ILE A 120 0.18 3.55 8.12
N ALA A 121 -0.35 3.05 7.01
CA ALA A 121 -1.70 3.37 6.53
C ALA A 121 -2.78 2.89 7.50
N SER A 122 -2.61 1.73 8.14
CA SER A 122 -3.51 1.21 9.18
C SER A 122 -3.48 2.09 10.44
N GLY A 123 -2.30 2.55 10.85
CA GLY A 123 -2.15 3.53 11.92
C GLY A 123 -2.80 4.87 11.59
N GLY A 124 -2.64 5.35 10.34
CA GLY A 124 -3.31 6.54 9.82
C GLY A 124 -4.84 6.41 9.81
N LEU A 125 -5.37 5.26 9.40
CA LEU A 125 -6.81 4.97 9.45
C LEU A 125 -7.33 5.01 10.88
N LYS A 126 -6.63 4.39 11.84
CA LYS A 126 -7.01 4.43 13.26
C LYS A 126 -7.01 5.86 13.81
N ALA A 127 -6.03 6.68 13.41
CA ALA A 127 -5.97 8.08 13.79
C ALA A 127 -7.18 8.87 13.23
N VAL A 128 -7.53 8.68 11.96
CA VAL A 128 -8.71 9.33 11.35
C VAL A 128 -10.02 8.85 11.98
N LEU A 129 -10.16 7.56 12.27
CA LEU A 129 -11.35 7.01 12.94
C LEU A 129 -11.49 7.49 14.39
N SER A 130 -10.38 7.69 15.11
CA SER A 130 -10.42 8.23 16.47
C SER A 130 -10.88 9.69 16.53
N GLU A 131 -10.74 10.45 15.44
CA GLU A 131 -11.30 11.81 15.30
C GLU A 131 -12.78 11.79 14.93
N TYR A 132 -13.25 10.73 14.25
CA TYR A 132 -14.66 10.51 13.92
C TYR A 132 -15.38 9.83 15.09
N THR A 133 -15.52 10.55 16.21
CA THR A 133 -16.50 10.17 17.23
C THR A 133 -17.90 10.26 16.60
N PRO A 134 -18.74 9.21 16.62
CA PRO A 134 -20.10 9.32 16.13
C PRO A 134 -20.91 10.19 17.10
N LEU A 135 -21.02 11.47 16.78
CA LEU A 135 -22.07 12.33 17.32
C LEU A 135 -23.28 12.12 16.42
N GLN A 136 -24.30 11.44 16.98
CA GLN A 136 -25.60 11.04 16.38
C GLN A 136 -25.45 9.84 15.41
N GLU A 137 -25.99 8.66 15.67
CA GLU A 137 -27.41 8.34 15.91
C GLU A 137 -27.58 7.24 16.98
N GLY A 138 -28.08 7.60 18.16
CA GLY A 138 -28.39 6.61 19.21
C GLY A 138 -29.03 7.20 20.47
N THR A 139 -28.94 8.52 20.67
CA THR A 139 -29.74 9.23 21.69
C THR A 139 -31.11 9.57 21.13
N VAL A 140 -31.98 8.57 21.08
CA VAL A 140 -33.43 8.82 21.18
C VAL A 140 -33.68 9.24 22.62
N MET A 141 -33.54 10.54 22.90
CA MET A 141 -34.05 11.13 24.13
C MET A 141 -35.57 10.99 24.09
N PHE A 142 -36.10 9.91 24.67
CA PHE A 142 -37.49 9.88 25.10
C PHE A 142 -37.64 10.96 26.16
N GLN A 143 -38.06 12.15 25.72
CA GLN A 143 -38.60 13.17 26.60
C GLN A 143 -39.94 12.62 27.11
N PRO A 144 -40.11 12.31 28.41
CA PRO A 144 -41.42 11.97 28.92
C PRO A 144 -42.27 13.24 28.78
N LEU A 145 -43.30 13.20 27.93
CA LEU A 145 -44.37 14.18 28.02
C LEU A 145 -45.07 13.96 29.37
N VAL A 146 -45.18 15.08 30.08
CA VAL A 146 -45.98 15.38 31.28
C VAL A 146 -47.06 14.35 31.62
#